data_AF-L9XIR7-F1
#
_entry.id   AF-L9XIR7-F1
#
_cell.length_a   1.000
_cell.length_b   1.000
_cell.length_c   1.000
_cell.angle_alpha   90.00
_cell.angle_beta   90.00
_cell.angle_gamma   90.00
#
_symmetry.space_group_name_H-M   'P 1'
#
loop_
_entity.id
_entity.type
_entity.pdbx_description
1 polymer ?
#
loop_
_entity_poly.entity_id
_entity_poly.type
_entity_poly.pdbx_seq_one_letter_code
_entity_poly.pdbx_strand_id
1 'polypeptide(L)'
;MRSTDLQRRIDDLVAEGWTIEDEDRDRVVMVDREFGSVGSHVLVALLTIWWTMGIGNLLWAAYNYVSNSRRTVLWEDLAVCPSCGADVNDAADYCHVCGDDLEGTSRGTSVGTGSDAIACPECEAVVSEGSRYCRACGAKLAEAIPT
;
A
#
# COMPACT_ATOMS: atom_id res chain seq x y z
N MET A 1 21.20 4.61 -6.38
CA MET A 1 21.10 3.14 -6.50
C MET A 1 20.06 2.74 -5.48
N ARG A 2 19.02 2.00 -5.89
CA ARG A 2 17.98 1.54 -4.95
C ARG A 2 18.58 0.65 -3.88
N SER A 3 18.02 0.70 -2.68
CA SER A 3 18.45 -0.18 -1.60
C SER A 3 18.15 -1.65 -1.89
N THR A 4 18.90 -2.54 -1.24
CA THR A 4 18.72 -3.99 -1.39
C THR A 4 17.38 -4.46 -0.82
N ASP A 5 16.86 -3.78 0.22
CA ASP A 5 15.57 -4.12 0.81
C ASP A 5 14.41 -3.75 -0.12
N LEU A 6 14.44 -2.52 -0.67
CA LEU A 6 13.45 -2.07 -1.64
C LEU A 6 13.42 -2.97 -2.87
N GLN A 7 14.58 -3.35 -3.40
CA GLN A 7 14.67 -4.25 -4.56
C GLN A 7 14.05 -5.61 -4.27
N ARG A 8 14.37 -6.24 -3.12
CA ARG A 8 13.79 -7.53 -2.74
C ARG A 8 12.26 -7.46 -2.66
N ARG A 9 11.73 -6.38 -2.07
CA ARG A 9 10.30 -6.19 -1.88
C ARG A 9 9.55 -5.97 -3.20
N ILE A 10 10.19 -5.27 -4.15
CA ILE A 10 9.69 -5.16 -5.53
C ILE A 10 9.69 -6.55 -6.19
N ASP A 11 10.78 -7.30 -6.09
CA ASP A 11 10.90 -8.62 -6.70
C ASP A 11 9.84 -9.60 -6.18
N ASP A 12 9.58 -9.61 -4.86
CA ASP A 12 8.54 -10.42 -4.23
C ASP A 12 7.14 -10.06 -4.77
N LEU A 13 6.81 -8.76 -4.84
CA LEU A 13 5.52 -8.31 -5.36
C LEU A 13 5.35 -8.59 -6.86
N VAL A 14 6.42 -8.44 -7.65
CA VAL A 14 6.39 -8.82 -9.07
C VAL A 14 6.17 -10.33 -9.22
N ALA A 15 6.78 -11.16 -8.36
CA ALA A 15 6.55 -12.60 -8.37
C ALA A 15 5.11 -12.97 -7.99
N GLU A 16 4.45 -12.17 -7.15
CA GLU A 16 3.03 -12.27 -6.83
C GLU A 16 2.10 -11.78 -7.96
N GLY A 17 2.65 -11.15 -9.01
CA GLY A 17 1.90 -10.66 -10.17
C GLY A 17 1.57 -9.17 -10.14
N TRP A 18 2.11 -8.42 -9.18
CA TRP A 18 1.96 -6.97 -9.13
C TRP A 18 2.71 -6.29 -10.27
N THR A 19 2.18 -5.17 -10.73
CA THR A 19 2.77 -4.36 -11.80
C THR A 19 3.19 -3.00 -11.26
N ILE A 20 4.28 -2.46 -11.80
CA ILE A 20 4.75 -1.12 -11.45
C ILE A 20 3.91 -0.09 -12.21
N GLU A 21 3.28 0.84 -11.49
CA GLU A 21 2.49 1.92 -12.08
C GLU A 21 3.32 3.21 -12.26
N ASP A 22 4.10 3.56 -11.23
CA ASP A 22 4.92 4.77 -11.20
C ASP A 22 6.24 4.50 -10.47
N GLU A 23 7.35 4.96 -11.07
CA GLU A 23 8.68 4.85 -10.49
C GLU A 23 9.28 6.23 -10.24
N ASP A 24 9.32 6.61 -8.97
CA ASP A 24 10.03 7.78 -8.51
C ASP A 24 11.38 7.38 -7.87
N ARG A 25 12.20 8.39 -7.56
CA ARG A 25 13.50 8.18 -6.92
C ARG A 25 13.37 7.60 -5.53
N ASP A 26 12.43 8.12 -4.74
CA ASP A 26 12.30 7.81 -3.32
C ASP A 26 11.15 6.84 -3.02
N ARG A 27 10.32 6.51 -4.02
CA ARG A 27 9.18 5.60 -3.87
C ARG A 27 8.82 4.88 -5.18
N VAL A 28 8.18 3.72 -5.03
CA VAL A 28 7.65 2.91 -6.14
C VAL A 28 6.19 2.62 -5.86
N VAL A 29 5.32 2.96 -6.80
CA VAL A 29 3.90 2.64 -6.71
C VAL A 29 3.65 1.35 -7.48
N MET A 30 3.15 0.34 -6.78
CA MET A 30 2.78 -0.94 -7.36
C MET A 30 1.27 -1.13 -7.29
N VAL A 31 0.72 -1.77 -8.31
CA VAL A 31 -0.71 -2.02 -8.46
C VAL A 31 -0.95 -3.46 -8.89
N ASP A 32 -1.90 -4.08 -8.21
CA ASP A 32 -2.44 -5.39 -8.54
C ASP A 32 -3.85 -5.21 -9.12
N ARG A 33 -4.05 -5.76 -10.32
CA ARG A 33 -5.30 -5.61 -11.08
C ARG A 33 -5.93 -6.98 -11.23
N GLU A 34 -6.81 -7.31 -10.30
CA GLU A 34 -7.57 -8.56 -10.34
C GLU A 34 -8.69 -8.44 -11.38
N PHE A 35 -8.68 -9.31 -12.39
CA PHE A 35 -9.78 -9.40 -13.34
C PHE A 35 -11.08 -9.95 -12.70
N GLY A 36 -11.02 -10.45 -11.46
CA GLY A 36 -12.12 -11.13 -10.77
C GLY A 36 -12.11 -12.65 -10.99
N SER A 37 -12.89 -13.39 -10.19
CA SER A 37 -12.90 -14.85 -10.22
C SER A 37 -13.39 -15.42 -11.56
N VAL A 38 -12.84 -16.56 -11.99
CA VAL A 38 -13.34 -17.28 -13.18
C VAL A 38 -14.84 -17.62 -13.05
N GLY A 39 -15.30 -17.94 -11.84
CA GLY A 39 -16.71 -18.23 -11.56
C GLY A 39 -17.63 -17.03 -11.76
N SER A 40 -17.22 -15.84 -11.32
CA SER A 40 -17.99 -14.61 -11.55
C SER A 40 -18.05 -14.25 -13.04
N HIS A 41 -16.95 -14.44 -13.78
CA HIS A 41 -16.97 -14.26 -15.24
C HIS A 41 -17.93 -15.22 -15.94
N VAL A 42 -17.96 -16.50 -15.52
CA VAL A 42 -18.89 -17.51 -16.07
C VAL A 42 -20.34 -17.16 -15.72
N LEU A 43 -20.62 -16.74 -14.48
CA LEU A 43 -21.97 -16.35 -14.05
C LEU A 43 -22.47 -15.15 -14.85
N VAL A 44 -21.66 -14.09 -14.96
CA VAL A 44 -22.05 -12.88 -15.71
C VAL A 44 -22.18 -13.21 -17.19
N ALA A 45 -21.32 -14.05 -17.77
CA ALA A 45 -21.48 -14.54 -19.14
C ALA A 45 -22.83 -15.25 -19.32
N LEU A 46 -23.18 -16.21 -18.46
CA LEU A 46 -24.46 -16.94 -18.54
C LEU A 46 -25.67 -16.02 -18.40
N LEU A 47 -25.61 -15.04 -17.50
CA LEU A 47 -26.72 -14.11 -17.25
C LEU A 47 -26.86 -13.01 -18.31
N THR A 48 -25.75 -12.59 -18.95
CA THR A 48 -25.74 -11.41 -19.85
C THR A 48 -25.65 -11.76 -21.34
N ILE A 49 -25.24 -12.99 -21.70
CA ILE A 49 -25.18 -13.48 -23.09
C ILE A 49 -26.57 -13.48 -23.75
N TRP A 50 -27.65 -13.74 -23.01
CA TRP A 50 -28.99 -13.85 -23.60
C TRP A 50 -29.78 -12.52 -23.69
N TRP A 51 -29.53 -11.53 -22.82
CA TRP A 51 -30.30 -10.27 -22.81
C TRP A 51 -29.54 -9.02 -23.26
N THR A 52 -28.19 -9.05 -23.35
CA THR A 52 -27.40 -7.85 -23.67
C THR A 52 -26.36 -8.04 -24.79
N MET A 53 -26.35 -9.19 -25.47
CA MET A 53 -25.31 -9.57 -26.45
C MET A 53 -23.88 -9.40 -25.89
N GLY A 54 -23.69 -9.58 -24.57
CA GLY A 54 -22.39 -9.46 -23.91
C GLY A 54 -21.96 -8.03 -23.52
N ILE A 55 -22.72 -6.98 -23.84
CA ILE A 55 -22.39 -5.59 -23.44
C ILE A 55 -22.41 -5.45 -21.91
N GLY A 56 -23.37 -6.08 -21.23
CA GLY A 56 -23.40 -6.09 -19.76
C GLY A 56 -22.16 -6.75 -19.15
N ASN A 57 -21.62 -7.78 -19.82
CA ASN A 57 -20.41 -8.46 -19.37
C ASN A 57 -19.17 -7.56 -19.49
N LEU A 58 -19.04 -6.85 -20.62
CA LEU A 58 -17.95 -5.89 -20.83
C LEU A 58 -17.99 -4.73 -19.82
N LEU A 59 -19.18 -4.19 -19.55
CA LEU A 59 -19.35 -3.10 -18.57
C LEU A 59 -19.06 -3.57 -17.14
N TRP A 60 -19.51 -4.77 -16.76
CA TRP A 60 -19.22 -5.32 -15.45
C TRP A 60 -17.74 -5.67 -15.27
N ALA A 61 -17.10 -6.26 -16.28
CA ALA A 61 -15.67 -6.54 -16.27
C ALA A 61 -14.84 -5.25 -16.16
N ALA A 62 -15.21 -4.21 -16.91
CA ALA A 62 -14.58 -2.90 -16.82
C ALA A 62 -14.79 -2.25 -15.44
N TYR A 63 -16.01 -2.29 -14.90
CA TYR A 63 -16.32 -1.77 -13.56
C TYR A 63 -15.48 -2.48 -12.49
N ASN A 64 -15.48 -3.82 -12.47
CA ASN A 64 -14.79 -4.59 -11.45
C ASN A 64 -13.26 -4.46 -11.55
N TYR A 65 -12.72 -4.43 -12.77
CA TYR A 65 -11.30 -4.20 -13.03
C TYR A 65 -10.82 -2.85 -12.46
N VAL A 66 -11.66 -1.81 -12.59
CA VAL A 66 -11.34 -0.48 -12.07
C VAL A 66 -11.62 -0.38 -10.58
N SER A 67 -12.67 -1.05 -10.05
CA SER A 67 -13.07 -0.92 -8.65
C SER A 67 -12.24 -1.76 -7.68
N ASN A 68 -11.67 -2.89 -8.11
CA ASN A 68 -10.92 -3.81 -7.25
C ASN A 68 -9.39 -3.71 -7.41
N SER A 69 -8.87 -2.63 -8.02
CA SER A 69 -7.43 -2.45 -8.10
C SER A 69 -6.85 -2.14 -6.71
N ARG A 70 -5.92 -2.98 -6.23
CA ARG A 70 -5.17 -2.69 -5.01
C ARG A 70 -3.90 -1.95 -5.36
N ARG A 71 -3.60 -0.87 -4.62
CA ARG A 71 -2.35 -0.12 -4.78
C ARG A 71 -1.53 -0.16 -3.50
N THR A 72 -0.23 -0.31 -3.64
CA THR A 72 0.74 -0.26 -2.53
C THR A 72 1.88 0.67 -2.91
N VAL A 73 2.43 1.38 -1.92
CA VAL A 73 3.55 2.31 -2.10
C VAL A 73 4.74 1.77 -1.32
N LEU A 74 5.83 1.48 -2.03
CA LEU A 74 7.10 1.10 -1.43
C LEU A 74 7.99 2.33 -1.33
N TRP A 75 8.56 2.56 -0.15
CA TRP A 75 9.44 3.71 0.12
C TRP A 75 10.89 3.24 0.21
N GLU A 76 11.83 4.12 -0.14
CA GLU A 76 13.26 3.86 -0.02
C GLU A 76 13.70 4.02 1.45
N ASP A 77 14.19 2.92 2.07
CA ASP A 77 14.82 2.82 3.40
C ASP A 77 14.37 3.83 4.47
N LEU A 78 13.10 3.75 4.90
CA LEU A 78 12.60 4.52 6.05
C LEU A 78 12.23 3.58 7.22
N ALA A 79 12.90 3.76 8.35
CA ALA A 79 12.56 3.19 9.63
C ALA A 79 11.77 4.21 10.48
N VAL A 80 11.03 3.71 11.47
CA VAL A 80 10.38 4.56 12.47
C VAL A 80 11.27 4.56 13.71
N CYS A 81 11.68 5.75 14.17
CA CYS A 81 12.47 5.91 15.38
C CYS A 81 11.68 5.34 16.58
N PRO A 82 12.22 4.36 17.33
CA PRO A 82 11.50 3.75 18.45
C PRO A 82 11.27 4.71 19.61
N SER A 83 12.11 5.73 19.75
CA SER A 83 12.07 6.66 20.88
C SER A 83 11.07 7.80 20.72
N CYS A 84 10.90 8.34 19.50
CA CYS A 84 10.01 9.48 19.26
C CYS A 84 8.94 9.24 18.18
N GLY A 85 9.00 8.11 17.46
CA GLY A 85 8.05 7.78 16.39
C GLY A 85 8.27 8.55 15.09
N ALA A 86 9.36 9.32 14.95
CA ALA A 86 9.68 10.03 13.73
C ALA A 86 10.19 9.10 12.62
N ASP A 87 9.95 9.50 11.37
CA ASP A 87 10.46 8.79 10.20
C ASP A 87 11.94 9.11 10.02
N VAL A 88 12.77 8.08 10.04
CA VAL A 88 14.22 8.17 9.93
C VAL A 88 14.68 7.25 8.80
N ASN A 89 15.82 7.55 8.19
CA ASN A 89 16.39 6.62 7.23
C ASN A 89 16.85 5.34 7.96
N ASP A 90 16.62 4.17 7.40
CA ASP A 90 16.97 2.89 8.05
C ASP A 90 18.50 2.69 8.16
N ALA A 91 19.29 3.45 7.37
CA ALA A 91 20.74 3.53 7.50
C ALA A 91 21.21 4.78 8.29
N ALA A 92 20.30 5.53 8.92
CA ALA A 92 20.71 6.66 9.76
C ALA A 92 21.31 6.16 11.07
N ASP A 93 22.48 6.68 11.44
CA ASP A 93 23.13 6.38 12.73
C ASP A 93 22.37 7.02 13.91
N TYR A 94 21.63 8.11 13.66
CA TYR A 94 20.86 8.82 14.68
C TYR A 94 19.55 9.39 14.13
N CYS A 95 18.58 9.58 15.01
CA CYS A 95 17.32 10.23 14.68
C CYS A 95 17.50 11.74 14.57
N HIS A 96 17.21 12.31 13.41
CA HIS A 96 17.31 13.76 13.17
C HIS A 96 16.26 14.59 13.91
N VAL A 97 15.22 13.97 14.48
CA VAL A 97 14.15 14.66 15.23
C VAL A 97 14.45 14.74 16.72
N CYS A 98 14.80 13.62 17.36
CA CYS A 98 15.01 13.55 18.81
C CYS A 98 16.48 13.38 19.22
N GLY A 99 17.37 13.03 18.29
CA GLY A 99 18.79 12.79 18.56
C GLY A 99 19.12 11.41 19.14
N ASP A 100 18.15 10.49 19.22
CA ASP A 100 18.42 9.11 19.66
C ASP A 100 19.31 8.35 18.68
N ASP A 101 20.21 7.54 19.23
CA ASP A 101 21.13 6.70 18.47
C ASP A 101 20.39 5.46 17.93
N LEU A 102 20.61 5.15 16.65
CA LEU A 102 19.95 4.08 15.91
C LEU A 102 20.94 2.97 15.50
N GLU A 103 22.23 3.08 15.87
CA GLU A 103 23.24 2.09 15.50
C GLU A 103 22.95 0.73 16.16
N GLY A 104 22.69 -0.30 15.34
CA GLY A 104 22.78 -1.70 15.75
C GLY A 104 21.53 -2.36 16.34
N THR A 105 20.39 -1.68 16.48
CA THR A 105 19.13 -2.37 16.85
C THR A 105 18.38 -2.86 15.61
N SER A 106 18.88 -3.94 15.00
CA SER A 106 18.04 -4.76 14.13
C SER A 106 17.03 -5.51 15.00
N ARG A 107 15.75 -5.39 14.62
CA ARG A 107 14.62 -6.28 14.93
C ARG A 107 14.08 -6.24 16.35
N GLY A 108 12.90 -5.63 16.43
CA GLY A 108 11.77 -6.29 17.04
C GLY A 108 11.12 -5.51 18.18
N THR A 109 9.81 -5.36 18.03
CA THR A 109 8.85 -4.87 19.02
C THR A 109 8.77 -3.36 19.11
N SER A 110 7.94 -2.84 18.21
CA SER A 110 7.05 -1.71 18.47
C SER A 110 6.49 -1.77 19.90
N VAL A 111 7.01 -0.92 20.78
CA VAL A 111 6.23 -0.37 21.88
C VAL A 111 6.28 1.15 21.74
N GLY A 112 5.63 1.64 20.70
CA GLY A 112 5.15 3.01 20.65
C GLY A 112 3.72 3.02 21.17
N THR A 113 3.54 3.28 22.46
CA THR A 113 2.24 3.65 23.02
C THR A 113 1.91 5.05 22.52
N GLY A 114 1.37 5.14 21.30
CA GLY A 114 0.64 6.31 20.80
C GLY A 114 -0.81 5.91 20.66
N SER A 115 -1.68 6.45 21.52
CA SER A 115 -3.09 6.09 21.67
C SER A 115 -4.00 6.49 20.50
N ASP A 116 -3.44 7.07 19.44
CA ASP A 116 -4.19 7.73 18.35
C ASP A 116 -3.80 7.09 17.00
N ALA A 117 -4.08 5.79 16.87
CA ALA A 117 -3.87 5.02 15.65
C ALA A 117 -5.23 4.68 15.01
N ILE A 118 -5.40 5.02 13.73
CA ILE A 118 -6.60 4.75 12.95
C ILE A 118 -6.30 3.75 11.83
N ALA A 119 -7.33 3.04 11.34
CA ALA A 119 -7.20 2.15 10.20
C ALA A 119 -7.43 2.91 8.89
N CYS A 120 -6.59 2.68 7.89
CA CYS A 120 -6.81 3.22 6.55
C CYS A 120 -8.06 2.57 5.91
N PRO A 121 -9.01 3.34 5.36
CA PRO A 121 -10.22 2.79 4.74
C PRO A 121 -9.97 2.06 3.41
N GLU A 122 -8.80 2.25 2.80
CA GLU A 122 -8.46 1.70 1.48
C GLU A 122 -7.65 0.40 1.56
N CYS A 123 -6.88 0.19 2.63
CA CYS A 123 -6.00 -0.99 2.76
C CYS A 123 -5.87 -1.53 4.18
N GLU A 124 -6.66 -1.01 5.12
CA GLU A 124 -6.70 -1.39 6.54
C GLU A 124 -5.37 -1.28 7.32
N ALA A 125 -4.35 -0.66 6.73
CA ALA A 125 -3.08 -0.43 7.42
C ALA A 125 -3.29 0.53 8.60
N VAL A 126 -2.62 0.25 9.71
CA VAL A 126 -2.59 1.11 10.88
C VAL A 126 -1.79 2.38 10.55
N VAL A 127 -2.42 3.54 10.71
CA VAL A 127 -1.81 4.85 10.42
C VAL A 127 -2.01 5.80 11.61
N SER A 128 -1.04 6.67 11.84
CA SER A 128 -1.10 7.67 12.90
C SER A 128 -2.15 8.75 12.59
N GLU A 129 -2.87 9.20 13.62
CA GLU A 129 -3.81 10.32 13.51
C GLU A 129 -3.09 11.60 13.03
N GLY A 130 -3.72 12.35 12.12
CA GLY A 130 -3.12 13.54 11.49
C GLY A 130 -2.21 13.27 10.28
N SER A 131 -1.97 12.01 9.90
CA SER A 131 -1.29 11.70 8.64
C SER A 131 -2.10 12.15 7.42
N ARG A 132 -1.44 12.81 6.45
CA ARG A 132 -2.11 13.30 5.23
C ARG A 132 -2.44 12.17 4.25
N TYR A 133 -1.59 11.14 4.25
CA TYR A 133 -1.70 9.97 3.39
C TYR A 133 -1.30 8.70 4.14
N CYS A 134 -1.93 7.58 3.78
CA CYS A 134 -1.54 6.27 4.23
C CYS A 134 -0.20 5.90 3.62
N ARG A 135 0.74 5.37 4.41
CA ARG A 135 2.04 4.98 3.90
C ARG A 135 2.06 3.59 3.27
N ALA A 136 1.07 2.76 3.55
CA ALA A 136 0.98 1.44 2.94
C ALA A 136 0.42 1.53 1.52
N CYS A 137 -0.73 2.19 1.34
CA CYS A 137 -1.39 2.29 0.03
C CYS A 137 -1.34 3.69 -0.60
N GLY A 138 -0.85 4.73 0.08
CA GLY A 138 -0.82 6.09 -0.45
C GLY A 138 -2.18 6.82 -0.44
N ALA A 139 -3.25 6.23 0.12
CA ALA A 139 -4.57 6.86 0.20
C ALA A 139 -4.54 8.20 0.95
N LYS A 140 -5.29 9.22 0.51
CA LYS A 140 -5.40 10.49 1.26
C LYS A 140 -6.34 10.28 2.44
N LEU A 141 -5.92 10.69 3.64
CA LEU A 141 -6.67 10.45 4.88
C LEU A 141 -7.47 11.69 5.35
N ALA A 142 -7.19 12.86 4.78
CA ALA A 142 -7.80 14.15 5.17
C ALA A 142 -9.31 14.28 4.88
N GLU A 143 -9.91 13.34 4.14
CA GLU A 143 -11.34 13.34 3.81
C GLU A 143 -12.13 12.23 4.54
N ALA A 144 -11.46 11.28 5.21
CA ALA A 144 -12.10 10.09 5.78
C ALA A 144 -12.19 10.10 7.32
N ILE A 145 -11.61 11.08 8.00
CA ILE A 145 -11.62 11.19 9.46
C ILE A 145 -12.70 12.22 9.85
N PRO A 146 -13.88 11.81 10.35
CA PRO A 146 -14.82 12.77 10.91
C PRO A 146 -14.19 13.43 12.14
N THR A 147 -14.14 14.76 12.14
CA THR A 147 -13.80 15.60 13.30
C THR A 147 -14.75 15.38 14.47
#